data_AF-A0A4Q3EHS2-F1
#
_entry.id   AF-A0A4Q3EHS2-F1
#
_cell.length_a   1.000
_cell.length_b   1.000
_cell.length_c   1.000
_cell.angle_alpha   90.00
_cell.angle_beta   90.00
_cell.angle_gamma   90.00
#
_symmetry.space_group_name_H-M   'P 1'
#
loop_
_entity.id
_entity.type
_entity.pdbx_description
1 polymer ?
#
loop_
_entity_poly.entity_id
_entity_poly.type
_entity_poly.pdbx_seq_one_letter_code
_entity_poly.pdbx_strand_id
1 'polypeptide(L)'
;MSGPEILIPLTCFICTSATIFAIVYLRNKENMALIERGINPRNTEEAKPKPFFSLKYGLLLIGSGLGLLIAYLMDMQMRVKVMQPDGDFYYQDNPPLYFALIAVGGGLGLVVSYFIEKKHWLDKRKPV
;
A
#
# COMPACT_ATOMS: atom_id res chain seq x y z
N MET A 1 -20.70 14.66 -24.37
CA MET A 1 -19.98 13.60 -23.62
C MET A 1 -19.91 12.42 -24.55
N SER A 2 -18.74 12.17 -25.08
CA SER A 2 -18.54 11.31 -26.23
C SER A 2 -18.55 9.86 -25.74
N GLY A 3 -19.19 8.95 -26.49
CA GLY A 3 -19.29 7.51 -26.15
C GLY A 3 -17.99 6.77 -25.76
N PRO A 4 -16.76 7.17 -26.19
CA PRO A 4 -15.52 6.49 -25.79
C PRO A 4 -15.17 6.61 -24.30
N GLU A 5 -15.60 7.68 -23.63
CA GLU A 5 -15.21 7.99 -22.24
C GLU A 5 -15.80 6.98 -21.24
N ILE A 6 -16.93 6.35 -21.59
CA ILE A 6 -17.64 5.34 -20.77
C ILE A 6 -17.03 3.94 -20.95
N LEU A 7 -16.36 3.68 -22.08
CA LEU A 7 -15.78 2.36 -22.38
C LEU A 7 -14.53 2.07 -21.52
N ILE A 8 -13.78 3.10 -21.15
CA ILE A 8 -12.55 2.98 -20.35
C ILE A 8 -12.84 2.38 -18.95
N PRO A 9 -13.74 2.95 -18.12
CA PRO A 9 -14.02 2.37 -16.81
C PRO A 9 -14.66 0.98 -16.90
N LEU A 10 -15.49 0.73 -17.92
CA LEU A 10 -16.14 -0.56 -18.12
C LEU A 10 -15.13 -1.67 -18.43
N THR A 11 -14.20 -1.42 -19.35
CA THR A 11 -13.16 -2.39 -19.73
C THR A 11 -12.18 -2.64 -18.58
N CYS A 12 -11.78 -1.60 -17.83
CA CYS A 12 -10.96 -1.76 -16.63
C CYS A 12 -11.65 -2.65 -15.57
N PHE A 13 -12.95 -2.47 -15.36
CA PHE A 13 -13.71 -3.27 -14.39
C PHE A 13 -13.81 -4.74 -14.80
N ILE A 14 -14.06 -5.01 -16.08
CA ILE A 14 -14.12 -6.37 -16.62
C ILE A 14 -12.74 -7.05 -16.55
N CYS A 15 -11.67 -6.37 -16.95
CA CYS A 15 -10.32 -6.94 -16.90
C CYS A 15 -9.87 -7.28 -15.47
N THR A 16 -10.17 -6.40 -14.52
CA THR A 16 -9.80 -6.60 -13.12
C THR A 16 -10.59 -7.77 -12.51
N SER A 17 -11.91 -7.82 -12.74
CA SER A 17 -12.74 -8.92 -12.23
C SER A 17 -12.37 -10.27 -12.86
N ALA A 18 -12.07 -10.30 -14.17
CA ALA A 18 -11.57 -11.49 -14.85
C ALA A 18 -10.23 -11.97 -14.27
N THR A 19 -9.31 -11.05 -13.96
CA THR A 19 -8.01 -11.39 -13.36
C THR A 19 -8.18 -11.98 -11.97
N ILE A 20 -9.02 -11.37 -11.12
CA ILE A 20 -9.32 -11.88 -9.77
C ILE A 20 -9.94 -13.28 -9.87
N PHE A 21 -10.92 -13.45 -10.75
CA PHE A 21 -11.57 -14.75 -10.96
C PHE A 21 -10.58 -15.81 -11.44
N ALA A 22 -9.71 -15.48 -12.40
CA ALA A 22 -8.68 -16.38 -12.90
C ALA A 22 -7.72 -16.82 -11.78
N ILE A 23 -7.27 -15.88 -10.93
CA ILE A 23 -6.39 -16.21 -9.79
C ILE A 23 -7.09 -17.15 -8.81
N VAL A 24 -8.35 -16.87 -8.43
CA VAL A 24 -9.11 -17.72 -7.51
C VAL A 24 -9.35 -19.10 -8.10
N TYR A 25 -9.74 -19.17 -9.38
CA TYR A 25 -9.97 -20.42 -10.10
C TYR A 25 -8.70 -21.29 -10.16
N LEU A 26 -7.58 -20.69 -10.55
CA LEU A 26 -6.29 -21.39 -10.62
C LEU A 26 -5.85 -21.91 -9.24
N ARG A 27 -5.97 -21.08 -8.20
CA ARG A 27 -5.62 -21.47 -6.84
C ARG A 27 -6.49 -22.62 -6.32
N ASN A 28 -7.77 -22.64 -6.67
CA ASN A 28 -8.66 -23.75 -6.30
C ASN A 28 -8.28 -25.05 -7.03
N LYS A 29 -7.87 -24.95 -8.30
CA LYS A 29 -7.38 -26.10 -9.08
C LYS A 29 -6.05 -26.65 -8.55
N GLU A 30 -5.13 -25.77 -8.17
CA GLU A 30 -3.87 -26.14 -7.52
C GLU A 30 -4.11 -26.87 -6.20
N ASN A 31 -5.04 -26.38 -5.38
CA ASN A 31 -5.39 -27.01 -4.11
C ASN A 31 -5.94 -28.43 -4.29
N MET A 32 -6.77 -28.67 -5.32
CA MET A 32 -7.26 -30.01 -5.63
C MET A 32 -6.12 -30.95 -6.06
N ALA A 33 -5.21 -30.47 -6.93
CA ALA A 33 -4.06 -31.24 -7.36
C ALA A 33 -3.09 -31.57 -6.21
N LEU A 34 -2.99 -30.71 -5.18
CA LEU A 34 -2.21 -30.99 -3.98
C LEU A 34 -2.84 -32.07 -3.11
N ILE A 35 -4.16 -32.04 -2.93
CA ILE A 35 -4.91 -33.08 -2.20
C ILE A 35 -4.78 -34.44 -2.90
N GLU A 36 -4.90 -34.47 -4.22
CA GLU A 36 -4.71 -35.69 -5.04
C GLU A 36 -3.29 -36.27 -4.91
N ARG A 37 -2.28 -35.43 -4.65
CA ARG A 37 -0.89 -35.85 -4.39
C ARG A 37 -0.62 -36.20 -2.92
N GLY A 38 -1.66 -36.23 -2.07
CA GLY A 38 -1.55 -36.53 -0.64
C GLY A 38 -0.93 -35.41 0.18
N ILE A 39 -0.76 -34.22 -0.39
CA ILE A 39 -0.23 -33.04 0.28
C ILE A 39 -1.43 -32.24 0.80
N ASN A 40 -1.58 -32.12 2.12
CA ASN A 40 -2.63 -31.29 2.69
C ASN A 40 -2.27 -29.79 2.51
N PRO A 41 -2.99 -29.02 1.67
CA PRO A 41 -2.68 -27.62 1.43
C PRO A 41 -2.83 -26.77 2.70
N ARG A 42 -3.70 -27.18 3.63
CA ARG A 42 -3.89 -26.50 4.91
C ARG A 42 -2.68 -26.59 5.81
N ASN A 43 -1.98 -27.73 5.86
CA ASN A 43 -0.76 -27.85 6.69
C ASN A 43 0.41 -27.01 6.16
N THR A 44 0.43 -26.68 4.86
CA THR A 44 1.47 -25.84 4.26
C THR A 44 1.23 -24.35 4.52
N GLU A 45 -0.04 -23.92 4.51
CA GLU A 45 -0.42 -22.53 4.83
C GLU A 45 -0.51 -22.26 6.35
N GLU A 46 -0.99 -23.20 7.17
CA GLU A 46 -1.09 -23.07 8.63
C GLU A 46 0.29 -23.06 9.33
N ALA A 47 1.32 -23.65 8.73
CA ALA A 47 2.71 -23.64 9.26
C ALA A 47 3.45 -22.30 9.06
N LYS A 48 2.90 -21.37 8.26
CA LYS A 48 3.35 -19.98 8.23
C LYS A 48 2.26 -19.12 8.84
N PRO A 49 2.24 -18.93 10.17
CA PRO A 49 1.59 -17.74 10.69
C PRO A 49 2.20 -16.58 9.90
N LYS A 50 1.39 -15.83 9.16
CA LYS A 50 1.79 -14.60 8.48
C LYS A 50 1.73 -13.50 9.56
N PRO A 51 2.66 -13.45 10.53
CA PRO A 51 2.42 -12.84 11.82
C PRO A 51 2.51 -11.30 11.73
N PHE A 52 2.91 -10.78 10.56
CA PHE A 52 3.31 -9.39 10.42
C PHE A 52 2.64 -8.68 9.24
N PHE A 53 1.61 -9.27 8.63
CA PHE A 53 0.87 -8.56 7.58
C PHE A 53 0.12 -7.35 8.14
N SER A 54 -0.50 -7.50 9.32
CA SER A 54 -1.09 -6.40 10.07
C SER A 54 -0.05 -5.36 10.49
N LEU A 55 1.16 -5.80 10.87
CA LEU A 55 2.25 -4.89 11.26
C LEU A 55 2.76 -4.07 10.07
N LYS A 56 2.91 -4.68 8.89
CA LYS A 56 3.33 -3.99 7.66
C LYS A 56 2.33 -2.90 7.24
N TYR A 57 1.05 -3.25 7.20
CA TYR A 57 0.01 -2.28 6.84
C TYR A 57 -0.22 -1.22 7.92
N GLY A 58 -0.09 -1.59 9.20
CA GLY A 58 -0.18 -0.65 10.32
C GLY A 58 0.94 0.39 10.30
N LEU A 59 2.19 -0.05 10.12
CA LEU A 59 3.33 0.88 10.04
C LEU A 59 3.33 1.72 8.76
N LEU A 60 2.83 1.16 7.64
CA LEU A 60 2.59 1.93 6.42
C LEU A 60 1.58 3.05 6.66
N LEU A 61 0.42 2.76 7.28
CA LEU A 61 -0.61 3.76 7.58
C LEU A 61 -0.15 4.81 8.58
N ILE A 62 0.60 4.40 9.61
CA ILE A 62 1.17 5.35 10.58
C ILE A 62 2.20 6.25 9.90
N GLY A 63 3.10 5.67 9.10
CA GLY A 63 4.11 6.42 8.37
C GLY A 63 3.52 7.39 7.36
N SER A 64 2.54 6.96 6.56
CA SER A 64 1.87 7.82 5.59
C SER A 64 1.03 8.90 6.27
N GLY A 65 0.34 8.59 7.36
CA GLY A 65 -0.41 9.55 8.17
C GLY A 65 0.46 10.62 8.80
N LEU A 66 1.59 10.23 9.40
CA LEU A 66 2.59 11.17 9.92
C LEU A 66 3.21 12.02 8.82
N GLY A 67 3.54 11.43 7.67
CA GLY A 67 4.03 12.15 6.50
C GLY A 67 3.03 13.22 6.03
N LEU A 68 1.76 12.87 5.92
CA LEU A 68 0.71 13.81 5.52
C LEU A 68 0.51 14.94 6.55
N LEU A 69 0.57 14.61 7.85
CA LEU A 69 0.49 15.60 8.94
C LEU A 69 1.64 16.60 8.86
N ILE A 70 2.87 16.13 8.66
CA ILE A 70 4.04 17.01 8.50
C ILE A 70 3.90 17.85 7.23
N ALA A 71 3.40 17.27 6.13
CA ALA A 71 3.16 18.01 4.89
C ALA A 71 2.19 19.16 5.09
N TYR A 72 1.08 18.89 5.80
CA TYR A 72 0.09 19.91 6.14
C TYR A 72 0.68 21.02 7.03
N LEU A 73 1.47 20.67 8.05
CA LEU A 73 2.14 21.66 8.88
C LEU A 73 3.12 22.52 8.06
N MET A 74 3.90 21.90 7.18
CA MET A 74 4.84 22.59 6.30
C MET A 74 4.11 23.52 5.32
N ASP A 75 3.03 23.05 4.71
CA ASP A 75 2.19 23.83 3.80
C ASP A 75 1.57 25.04 4.50
N MET A 76 1.09 24.87 5.75
CA MET A 76 0.56 25.95 6.57
C MET A 76 1.61 27.04 6.88
N GLN A 77 2.88 26.67 7.08
CA GLN A 77 3.96 27.63 7.32
C GLN A 77 4.50 28.27 6.03
N MET A 78 4.53 27.51 4.93
CA MET A 78 5.05 27.94 3.63
C MET A 78 3.98 28.56 2.72
N ARG A 79 2.86 29.04 3.27
CA ARG A 79 1.85 29.81 2.51
C ARG A 79 2.42 31.14 2.04
N VAL A 80 3.26 31.09 1.02
CA VAL A 80 3.83 32.27 0.36
C VAL A 80 2.74 32.85 -0.53
N LYS A 81 2.38 34.11 -0.29
CA LYS A 81 1.53 34.87 -1.20
C LYS A 81 2.37 35.19 -2.43
N VAL A 82 2.01 34.61 -3.57
CA VAL A 82 2.67 34.89 -4.83
C VAL A 82 1.86 35.97 -5.55
N MET A 83 2.56 37.03 -5.94
CA MET A 83 1.99 38.15 -6.71
C MET A 83 1.86 37.72 -8.16
N GLN A 84 0.63 37.64 -8.67
CA GLN A 84 0.40 37.47 -10.10
C GLN A 84 0.55 38.82 -10.84
N PRO A 85 0.84 38.79 -12.16
CA PRO A 85 0.98 40.01 -12.96
C PRO A 85 -0.28 40.91 -12.94
N ASP A 86 -1.44 40.38 -12.59
CA ASP A 86 -2.73 41.10 -12.50
C ASP A 86 -2.98 41.85 -11.18
N GLY A 87 -2.06 41.82 -10.21
CA GLY A 87 -2.22 42.63 -8.97
C GLY A 87 -2.75 41.86 -7.75
N ASP A 88 -3.35 40.69 -7.95
CA ASP A 88 -3.99 39.91 -6.91
C ASP A 88 -3.03 38.90 -6.24
N PHE A 89 -3.16 38.78 -4.91
CA PHE A 89 -2.39 37.82 -4.11
C PHE A 89 -3.16 36.50 -3.97
N TYR A 90 -2.59 35.43 -4.50
CA TYR A 90 -3.12 34.07 -4.33
C TYR A 90 -2.20 33.22 -3.44
N TYR A 91 -2.80 32.27 -2.71
CA TYR A 91 -2.07 31.23 -2.01
C TYR A 91 -1.67 30.15 -3.01
N GLN A 92 -0.37 29.90 -3.17
CA GLN A 92 0.11 28.81 -4.00
C GLN A 92 0.03 27.51 -3.20
N ASP A 93 -0.95 26.67 -3.53
CA ASP A 93 -0.99 25.31 -3.02
C ASP A 93 0.14 24.49 -3.66
N ASN A 94 0.82 23.66 -2.87
CA ASN A 94 1.91 22.81 -3.35
C ASN A 94 1.52 21.31 -3.29
N PRO A 95 0.67 20.81 -4.22
CA PRO A 95 0.30 19.39 -4.29
C PRO A 95 1.50 18.41 -4.26
N PRO A 96 2.64 18.70 -4.93
CA PRO A 96 3.79 17.80 -4.90
C PRO A 96 4.33 17.51 -3.49
N LEU A 97 4.20 18.47 -2.56
CA LEU A 97 4.68 18.32 -1.19
C LEU A 97 3.91 17.21 -0.47
N TYR A 98 2.59 17.16 -0.63
CA TYR A 98 1.73 16.13 -0.04
C TYR A 98 2.06 14.74 -0.59
N PHE A 99 2.23 14.61 -1.91
CA PHE A 99 2.59 13.34 -2.55
C PHE A 99 4.00 12.86 -2.17
N ALA A 100 4.95 13.79 -2.05
CA ALA A 100 6.31 13.45 -1.63
C ALA A 100 6.34 12.97 -0.18
N LEU A 101 5.74 13.72 0.75
CA LEU A 101 5.82 13.38 2.17
C LEU A 101 5.00 12.15 2.56
N ILE A 102 3.84 11.92 1.92
CA ILE A 102 3.08 10.68 2.16
C ILE A 102 3.87 9.45 1.67
N ALA A 103 4.55 9.56 0.52
CA ALA A 103 5.36 8.48 -0.04
C ALA A 103 6.62 8.22 0.81
N VAL A 104 7.31 9.28 1.24
CA VAL A 104 8.49 9.17 2.12
C VAL A 104 8.10 8.63 3.49
N GLY A 105 7.04 9.16 4.11
CA GLY A 105 6.54 8.71 5.39
C GLY A 105 6.06 7.26 5.37
N GLY A 106 5.26 6.89 4.36
CA GLY A 106 4.82 5.51 4.16
C GLY A 106 5.98 4.55 3.88
N GLY A 107 6.97 4.99 3.09
CA GLY A 107 8.20 4.24 2.80
C GLY A 107 9.04 3.99 4.05
N LEU A 108 9.26 5.01 4.88
CA LEU A 108 9.95 4.86 6.17
C LEU A 108 9.19 3.91 7.09
N GLY A 109 7.85 4.00 7.15
CA GLY A 109 7.01 3.06 7.87
C GLY A 109 7.26 1.61 7.46
N LEU A 110 7.34 1.32 6.16
CA LEU A 110 7.66 -0.02 5.67
C LEU A 110 9.08 -0.48 6.02
N VAL A 111 10.08 0.41 5.93
CA VAL A 111 11.47 0.11 6.31
C VAL A 111 11.57 -0.26 7.79
N VAL A 112 10.91 0.50 8.67
CA VAL A 112 10.85 0.18 10.11
C VAL A 112 10.14 -1.15 10.33
N SER A 113 9.08 -1.46 9.58
CA SER A 113 8.40 -2.76 9.67
C SER A 113 9.34 -3.92 9.35
N TYR A 114 10.23 -3.75 8.37
CA TYR A 114 11.23 -4.78 8.03
C TYR A 114 12.24 -4.97 9.16
N PHE A 115 12.72 -3.89 9.79
CA PHE A 115 13.65 -4.00 10.93
C PHE A 115 13.01 -4.68 12.15
N ILE A 116 11.75 -4.36 12.46
CA ILE A 116 11.01 -4.99 13.57
C ILE A 116 10.83 -6.49 13.28
N GLU A 117 10.41 -6.83 12.06
CA GLU A 117 10.27 -8.24 11.64
C GLU A 117 11.60 -8.98 11.78
N LYS A 118 12.70 -8.41 11.27
CA LYS A 118 14.04 -9.00 11.38
C LYS A 118 14.44 -9.26 12.83
N LYS A 119 14.15 -8.32 13.76
CA LYS A 119 14.47 -8.47 15.19
C LYS A 119 13.69 -9.63 15.84
N HIS A 120 12.39 -9.72 15.58
CA HIS A 120 11.56 -10.80 16.14
C HIS A 120 11.92 -12.20 15.60
N TRP A 121 12.33 -12.30 14.34
CA TRP A 121 12.80 -13.56 13.76
C TRP A 121 14.15 -14.03 14.34
N LEU A 122 15.03 -13.10 14.72
CA LEU A 122 16.33 -13.43 15.32
C LEU A 122 16.20 -13.93 16.77
N ASP A 123 15.24 -13.38 17.53
CA ASP A 123 15.06 -13.75 18.94
C ASP A 123 14.48 -15.18 19.10
N LYS A 124 13.70 -15.66 18.12
CA LYS A 124 13.24 -17.06 18.06
C LYS A 124 14.34 -18.09 17.78
N ARG A 125 15.55 -17.66 17.40
CA ARG A 125 16.68 -18.56 17.07
C ARG A 125 17.76 -18.63 18.14
N LYS A 126 17.55 -18.07 19.34
CA LYS A 126 18.48 -18.35 20.45
C LYS A 126 18.19 -19.77 20.94
N PRO A 127 19.11 -20.74 20.76
CA PRO A 127 19.00 -22.00 21.49
C PRO A 127 19.12 -21.66 22.98
N VAL A 128 18.15 -22.14 23.76
CA VAL A 128 18.25 -22.18 25.22
C VAL A 128 19.33 -23.19 25.59
#